data_AF-A0A2X4U4E2-F1
#
_entry.id   AF-A0A2X4U4E2-F1
#
_cell.length_a   1.000
_cell.length_b   1.000
_cell.length_c   1.000
_cell.angle_alpha   90.00
_cell.angle_beta   90.00
_cell.angle_gamma   90.00
#
_symmetry.space_group_name_H-M   'P 1'
#
loop_
_entity.id
_entity.type
_entity.pdbx_description
1 polymer ?
#
loop_
_entity_poly.entity_id
_entity_poly.type
_entity_poly.pdbx_seq_one_letter_code
_entity_poly.pdbx_strand_id
1 'polypeptide(L)'
;MPTAVRAELPINIQFHADDIAGLEQELLSEKYQNSRVFIAWEHKNLDKAVKHIVAARGGDANQVPKWPGSDFDSIFVVTLDQGKVTFKQESEGLTQLAETCPSAE
;
A
#
# COMPACT_ATOMS: atom_id res chain seq x y z
N MET A 1 -6.83 -0.22 17.77
CA MET A 1 -6.01 -1.42 17.50
C MET A 1 -5.90 -1.61 16.00
N PRO A 2 -4.69 -1.83 15.43
CA PRO A 2 -4.49 -1.93 13.98
C PRO A 2 -5.37 -3.02 13.35
N THR A 3 -5.79 -2.83 12.09
CA THR A 3 -6.65 -3.78 11.37
C THR A 3 -6.06 -5.19 11.33
N ALA A 4 -4.74 -5.32 11.16
CA ALA A 4 -4.06 -6.61 11.20
C ALA A 4 -4.26 -7.36 12.52
N VAL A 5 -4.15 -6.67 13.67
CA VAL A 5 -4.38 -7.28 14.99
C VAL A 5 -5.85 -7.66 15.16
N ARG A 6 -6.77 -6.81 14.72
CA ARG A 6 -8.22 -7.12 14.74
C ARG A 6 -8.58 -8.33 13.89
N ALA A 7 -7.82 -8.56 12.82
CA ALA A 7 -7.97 -9.69 11.91
C ALA A 7 -7.11 -10.91 12.30
N GLU A 8 -6.41 -10.87 13.45
CA GLU A 8 -5.49 -11.91 13.90
C GLU A 8 -4.39 -12.25 12.87
N LEU A 9 -4.04 -11.27 12.03
CA LEU A 9 -3.03 -11.39 11.00
C LEU A 9 -1.65 -10.98 11.53
N PRO A 10 -0.58 -11.68 11.11
CA PRO A 10 0.78 -11.31 11.48
C PRO A 10 1.12 -9.92 10.93
N ILE A 11 1.70 -9.06 11.76
CA ILE A 11 2.25 -7.78 11.32
C ILE A 11 3.69 -8.02 10.89
N ASN A 12 4.00 -7.70 9.64
CA ASN A 12 5.37 -7.77 9.12
C ASN A 12 6.09 -6.43 9.34
N ILE A 13 7.17 -6.46 10.12
CA ILE A 13 8.04 -5.31 10.41
C ILE A 13 9.50 -5.54 9.96
N GLN A 14 9.73 -6.52 9.08
CA GLN A 14 11.08 -6.93 8.67
C GLN A 14 11.76 -5.93 7.72
N PHE A 15 10.98 -5.08 7.07
CA PHE A 15 11.46 -4.12 6.07
C PHE A 15 11.45 -2.71 6.66
N HIS A 16 12.56 -2.01 6.47
CA HIS A 16 12.63 -0.60 6.83
C HIS A 16 11.78 0.23 5.85
N ALA A 17 11.33 1.41 6.29
CA ALA A 17 10.43 2.26 5.52
C ALA A 17 10.95 2.69 4.12
N ASP A 18 12.27 2.65 3.92
CA ASP A 18 12.96 2.95 2.67
C ASP A 18 13.46 1.70 1.91
N ASP A 19 13.23 0.49 2.44
CA ASP A 19 13.56 -0.77 1.79
C ASP A 19 12.49 -1.18 0.77
N ILE A 20 12.40 -0.40 -0.30
CA ILE A 20 11.47 -0.64 -1.41
C ILE A 20 11.79 -1.96 -2.12
N ALA A 21 13.08 -2.28 -2.30
CA ALA A 21 13.51 -3.48 -3.02
C ALA A 21 13.17 -4.76 -2.24
N GLY A 22 13.40 -4.78 -0.93
CA GLY A 22 13.00 -5.90 -0.07
C GLY A 22 11.49 -6.08 -0.04
N LEU A 23 10.73 -4.98 0.08
CA LEU A 23 9.26 -5.02 0.01
C LEU A 23 8.77 -5.59 -1.32
N GLU A 24 9.30 -5.09 -2.44
CA GLU A 24 8.97 -5.58 -3.78
C GLU A 24 9.24 -7.09 -3.90
N GLN A 25 10.44 -7.54 -3.52
CA GLN A 25 10.81 -8.95 -3.60
C GLN A 25 9.87 -9.84 -2.78
N GLU A 26 9.51 -9.43 -1.55
CA GLU A 26 8.59 -10.17 -0.69
C GLU A 26 7.20 -10.26 -1.33
N LEU A 27 6.61 -9.14 -1.76
CA LEU A 27 5.27 -9.09 -2.34
C LEU A 27 5.16 -9.83 -3.67
N LEU A 28 6.26 -9.87 -4.44
CA LEU A 28 6.32 -10.55 -5.73
C LEU A 28 6.69 -12.03 -5.63
N SER A 29 6.96 -12.54 -4.42
CA SER A 29 7.26 -13.95 -4.17
C SER A 29 6.03 -14.86 -4.36
N GLU A 30 6.29 -16.16 -4.48
CA GLU A 30 5.23 -17.17 -4.64
C GLU A 30 4.25 -17.21 -3.47
N LYS A 31 4.69 -16.78 -2.28
CA LYS A 31 3.90 -16.74 -1.04
C LYS A 31 2.60 -15.95 -1.18
N TYR A 32 2.58 -14.91 -2.01
CA TYR A 32 1.41 -14.04 -2.19
C TYR A 32 0.72 -14.24 -3.54
N GLN A 33 1.03 -15.31 -4.27
CA GLN A 33 0.25 -15.65 -5.46
C GLN A 33 -1.23 -15.84 -5.07
N ASN A 34 -2.13 -15.31 -5.91
CA ASN A 34 -3.58 -15.35 -5.70
C ASN A 34 -4.05 -14.76 -4.35
N SER A 35 -3.26 -13.85 -3.76
CA SER A 35 -3.55 -13.24 -2.47
C SER A 35 -3.91 -11.76 -2.59
N ARG A 36 -4.72 -11.26 -1.65
CA ARG A 36 -4.93 -9.82 -1.46
C ARG A 36 -4.17 -9.35 -0.24
N VAL A 37 -3.18 -8.50 -0.45
CA VAL A 37 -2.32 -7.96 0.60
C VAL A 37 -2.71 -6.51 0.87
N PHE A 38 -2.87 -6.15 2.15
CA PHE A 38 -3.05 -4.77 2.59
C PHE A 38 -1.75 -4.30 3.24
N ILE A 39 -1.29 -3.11 2.84
CA ILE A 39 -0.01 -2.57 3.27
C ILE A 39 -0.23 -1.15 3.77
N ALA A 40 0.20 -0.90 5.01
CA ALA A 40 0.44 0.45 5.50
C ALA A 40 1.93 0.74 5.34
N TRP A 41 2.28 1.80 4.61
CA TRP A 41 3.66 2.13 4.30
C TRP A 41 3.96 3.61 4.55
N GLU A 42 5.24 3.97 4.55
CA GLU A 42 5.69 5.34 4.76
C GLU A 42 5.35 6.24 3.56
N HIS A 43 4.81 7.43 3.84
CA HIS A 43 4.17 8.29 2.83
C HIS A 43 5.13 8.87 1.79
N LYS A 44 6.44 8.97 2.05
CA LYS A 44 7.44 9.44 1.08
C LYS A 44 7.94 8.34 0.16
N ASN A 45 7.68 7.08 0.50
CA ASN A 45 8.17 5.91 -0.22
C ASN A 45 7.06 5.04 -0.82
N LEU A 46 5.80 5.22 -0.41
CA LEU A 46 4.67 4.43 -0.90
C LEU A 46 4.51 4.53 -2.43
N ASP A 47 4.48 5.75 -2.99
CA ASP A 47 4.31 5.93 -4.44
C ASP A 47 5.49 5.34 -5.22
N LYS A 48 6.70 5.44 -4.68
CA LYS A 48 7.90 4.84 -5.27
C LYS A 48 7.82 3.31 -5.25
N ALA A 49 7.40 2.72 -4.14
CA ALA A 49 7.22 1.27 -4.04
C ALA A 49 6.20 0.76 -5.07
N VAL A 50 5.07 1.45 -5.20
CA VAL A 50 4.04 1.09 -6.19
C VAL A 50 4.56 1.26 -7.62
N LYS A 51 5.29 2.34 -7.93
CA LYS A 51 5.94 2.52 -9.25
C LYS A 51 6.90 1.38 -9.59
N HIS A 52 7.72 0.97 -8.63
CA HIS A 52 8.66 -0.13 -8.79
C HIS A 52 7.94 -1.45 -9.09
N ILE A 53 6.93 -1.80 -8.30
CA ILE A 53 6.14 -3.03 -8.49
C ILE A 53 5.43 -3.03 -9.86
N VAL A 54 4.82 -1.91 -10.24
CA VAL A 54 4.14 -1.77 -11.54
C VAL A 54 5.13 -1.94 -12.70
N ALA A 55 6.28 -1.26 -12.64
CA ALA A 55 7.32 -1.38 -13.66
C ALA A 55 7.91 -2.78 -13.76
N ALA A 56 8.22 -3.42 -12.62
CA ALA A 56 8.80 -4.76 -12.55
C ALA A 56 7.88 -5.84 -13.16
N ARG A 57 6.57 -5.60 -13.20
CA ARG A 57 5.58 -6.48 -13.81
C ARG A 57 5.14 -6.05 -15.21
N GLY A 58 5.80 -5.05 -15.80
CA GLY A 58 5.56 -4.61 -17.18
C GLY A 58 4.38 -3.64 -17.35
N GLY A 59 3.87 -3.05 -16.26
CA GLY A 59 2.86 -2.00 -16.31
C GLY A 59 3.45 -0.60 -16.54
N ASP A 60 2.56 0.37 -16.80
CA ASP A 60 2.95 1.77 -16.98
C ASP A 60 3.07 2.50 -15.64
N ALA A 61 4.31 2.67 -15.16
CA ALA A 61 4.60 3.37 -13.91
C ALA A 61 4.19 4.86 -13.93
N ASN A 62 3.99 5.47 -15.10
CA ASN A 62 3.54 6.87 -15.19
C ASN A 62 2.08 7.03 -14.75
N GLN A 63 1.30 5.95 -14.70
CA GLN A 63 -0.06 5.98 -14.16
C GLN A 63 -0.09 6.16 -12.65
N VAL A 64 1.03 5.90 -11.95
CA VAL A 64 1.13 6.03 -10.50
C VAL A 64 1.54 7.47 -10.16
N PRO A 65 0.66 8.29 -9.58
CA PRO A 65 0.99 9.66 -9.23
C PRO A 65 1.91 9.70 -8.01
N LYS A 66 2.52 10.86 -7.78
CA LYS A 66 3.19 11.11 -6.49
C LYS A 66 2.14 11.19 -5.38
N TRP A 67 2.41 10.55 -4.24
CA TRP A 67 1.55 10.68 -3.06
C TRP A 67 1.76 12.05 -2.39
N PRO A 68 0.72 12.89 -2.23
CA PRO A 68 0.85 14.17 -1.53
C PRO A 68 1.08 13.95 -0.02
N GLY A 69 2.00 14.68 0.60
CA GLY A 69 2.29 14.51 2.03
C GLY A 69 1.14 14.88 2.98
N SER A 70 0.12 15.59 2.48
CA SER A 70 -1.11 15.93 3.20
C SER A 70 -2.27 14.99 2.88
N ASP A 71 -2.04 13.94 2.09
CA ASP A 71 -3.05 12.97 1.73
C ASP A 71 -3.03 11.80 2.72
N PHE A 72 -4.12 11.69 3.47
CA PHE A 72 -4.34 10.67 4.50
C PHE A 72 -5.56 9.78 4.19
N ASP A 73 -6.14 9.89 2.98
CA ASP A 73 -7.40 9.23 2.61
C ASP A 73 -7.27 8.35 1.36
N SER A 74 -6.28 8.61 0.50
CA SER A 74 -6.08 7.82 -0.72
C SER A 74 -5.75 6.35 -0.43
N ILE A 75 -6.06 5.49 -1.41
CA ILE A 75 -5.62 4.10 -1.48
C ILE A 75 -5.09 3.83 -2.89
N PHE A 76 -3.89 3.29 -3.00
CA PHE A 76 -3.37 2.79 -4.27
C PHE A 76 -3.69 1.30 -4.40
N VAL A 77 -4.43 0.93 -5.45
CA VAL A 77 -4.81 -0.44 -5.77
C VAL A 77 -4.05 -0.89 -7.01
N VAL A 78 -3.17 -1.88 -6.82
CA VAL A 78 -2.43 -2.55 -7.89
C VAL A 78 -2.99 -3.95 -8.06
N THR A 79 -3.38 -4.31 -9.28
CA THR A 79 -3.78 -5.69 -9.62
C THR A 79 -2.78 -6.27 -10.60
N LEU A 80 -2.27 -7.46 -10.27
CA LEU A 80 -1.35 -8.25 -11.08
C LEU A 80 -2.08 -9.53 -11.47
N ASP A 81 -2.54 -9.65 -12.72
CA ASP A 81 -3.37 -10.76 -13.19
C ASP A 81 -2.84 -11.30 -14.53
N GLN A 82 -2.28 -12.52 -14.53
CA GLN A 82 -1.86 -13.25 -15.73
C GLN A 82 -1.10 -12.40 -16.78
N GLY A 83 -0.17 -11.56 -16.32
CA GLY A 83 0.65 -10.68 -17.18
C GLY A 83 0.03 -9.31 -17.47
N LYS A 84 -1.18 -9.03 -16.96
CA LYS A 84 -1.81 -7.72 -16.97
C LYS A 84 -1.55 -7.01 -15.64
N VAL A 85 -1.09 -5.76 -15.73
CA VAL A 85 -0.93 -4.86 -14.58
C VAL A 85 -1.94 -3.73 -14.71
N THR A 86 -2.70 -3.48 -13.66
CA THR A 86 -3.59 -2.31 -13.59
C THR A 86 -3.36 -1.55 -12.31
N PHE A 87 -3.35 -0.23 -12.42
CA PHE A 87 -3.32 0.69 -11.29
C PHE A 87 -4.64 1.46 -11.19
N LYS A 88 -5.11 1.66 -9.96
CA LYS A 88 -6.23 2.55 -9.64
C LYS A 88 -5.93 3.28 -8.34
N GLN A 89 -6.29 4.56 -8.29
CA GLN A 89 -6.36 5.32 -7.04
C GLN A 89 -7.83 5.35 -6.56
N GLU A 90 -8.03 4.98 -5.31
CA GLU A 90 -9.30 5.05 -4.58
C GLU A 90 -9.13 5.94 -3.34
N SER A 91 -10.19 6.11 -2.56
CA SER A 91 -10.20 6.92 -1.34
C SER A 91 -11.07 6.26 -0.27
N GLU A 92 -10.68 6.34 1.01
CA GLU A 92 -11.45 5.80 2.13
C GLU A 92 -12.74 6.60 2.39
N GLY A 93 -12.77 7.88 2.00
CA GLY A 93 -13.90 8.76 2.23
C GLY A 93 -14.00 9.26 3.67
N LEU A 94 -12.90 9.23 4.42
CA LEU A 94 -12.77 9.63 5.82
C LEU A 94 -12.42 11.12 5.97
N THR A 95 -13.06 11.96 5.16
CA THR A 95 -12.71 13.40 5.05
C THR A 95 -13.44 14.32 6.02
N GLN A 96 -14.38 13.80 6.81
CA GLN A 96 -15.22 14.58 7.74
C GLN A 96 -15.14 14.05 9.18
N LEU A 97 -13.95 13.62 9.60
CA LEU A 97 -13.71 13.16 10.96
C LEU A 97 -13.48 14.35 11.91
N ALA A 98 -13.80 14.14 13.19
CA ALA A 98 -13.53 15.12 14.23
C ALA A 98 -12.01 15.37 14.33
N GLU A 99 -11.61 16.64 14.45
CA GLU A 99 -10.20 17.01 14.67
C GLU A 99 -9.69 16.58 16.05
N THR A 100 -10.61 16.28 16.98
CA THR A 100 -10.31 15.81 18.32
C THR A 100 -10.59 14.33 18.47
N CYS A 101 -9.59 13.57 18.92
CA CYS A 101 -9.80 12.19 19.33
C CYS A 101 -10.75 12.16 20.55
N PRO A 102 -11.67 11.18 20.63
CA PRO A 102 -12.44 10.96 21.84
C PRO A 102 -11.48 10.72 23.01
N SER A 103 -11.70 11.41 24.12
CA SER A 103 -10.99 11.15 25.37
C SER A 103 -11.27 9.72 25.80
N ALA A 104 -10.22 8.94 26.09
CA ALA A 104 -10.38 7.61 26.68
C ALA A 104 -11.05 7.75 28.05
N GLU A 105 -12.17 7.04 28.26
CA GLU A 105 -12.73 6.79 29.60
C GLU A 105 -11.96 5.66 30.30
#